data_AF-A0A937YAR6-F1
#
_entry.id   AF-A0A937YAR6-F1
#
_cell.length_a   1.000
_cell.length_b   1.000
_cell.length_c   1.000
_cell.angle_alpha   90.00
_cell.angle_beta   90.00
_cell.angle_gamma   90.00
#
_symmetry.space_group_name_H-M   'P 1'
#
loop_
_entity.id
_entity.type
_entity.pdbx_description
1 polymer ?
#
loop_
_entity_poly.entity_id
_entity_poly.type
_entity_poly.pdbx_seq_one_letter_code
_entity_poly.pdbx_strand_id
1 'polypeptide(L)'
;MNAPEFGKPPSLGLDAAGDVASASSGWHARLDLAFAERGNATIPVVRSHRGPLRVQKGFTPEGPGLWHQVVVHPPGGIASGDQL
;
A
#
# COMPACT_ATOMS: atom_id res chain seq x y z
N MET A 1 -1.36 2.96 -25.40
CA MET A 1 -0.71 2.91 -24.07
C MET A 1 -1.83 2.90 -23.05
N ASN A 2 -2.17 1.75 -22.48
CA ASN A 2 -3.29 1.65 -21.54
C ASN A 2 -2.85 2.23 -20.20
N ALA A 3 -3.59 3.22 -19.69
CA ALA A 3 -3.44 3.70 -18.33
C ALA A 3 -3.78 2.56 -17.35
N PRO A 4 -3.00 2.35 -16.27
CA PRO A 4 -3.36 1.36 -15.28
C PRO A 4 -4.62 1.84 -14.53
N GLU A 5 -5.72 1.10 -14.62
CA GLU A 5 -6.91 1.34 -13.81
C GLU A 5 -6.58 1.05 -12.34
N PHE A 6 -6.19 2.09 -11.60
CA PHE A 6 -6.19 2.09 -10.14
C PHE A 6 -7.64 1.89 -9.71
N GLY A 7 -7.98 0.66 -9.32
CA GLY A 7 -9.36 0.17 -9.16
C GLY A 7 -10.29 1.22 -8.57
N LYS A 8 -11.42 1.48 -9.22
CA LYS A 8 -12.41 2.50 -8.89
C LYS A 8 -12.50 2.87 -7.38
N PRO A 9 -12.43 4.16 -6.99
CA PRO A 9 -12.60 4.56 -5.60
C PRO A 9 -13.98 4.11 -5.07
N PRO A 10 -14.08 3.78 -3.77
CA PRO A 10 -15.37 3.45 -3.17
C PRO A 10 -16.33 4.63 -3.38
N SER A 11 -17.52 4.32 -3.89
CA SER A 11 -18.51 5.33 -4.28
C SER A 11 -19.16 5.90 -3.02
N LEU A 12 -19.07 7.22 -2.79
CA LEU A 12 -19.82 7.90 -1.73
C LEU A 12 -21.32 7.77 -2.04
N GLY A 13 -22.04 6.99 -1.24
CA GLY A 13 -23.51 6.99 -1.25
C GLY A 13 -24.00 8.14 -0.37
N LEU A 14 -24.79 9.04 -0.94
CA LEU A 14 -25.52 10.07 -0.19
C LEU A 14 -26.96 9.57 -0.01
N ASP A 15 -27.39 9.31 1.23
CA ASP A 15 -28.78 9.02 1.54
C ASP A 15 -29.62 10.31 1.69
N ALA A 16 -30.94 10.16 1.46
CA ALA A 16 -31.89 11.25 1.21
C ALA A 16 -32.19 12.17 2.42
N ALA A 17 -31.43 12.06 3.52
CA ALA A 17 -31.62 12.85 4.74
C ALA A 17 -30.46 13.80 5.07
N GLY A 18 -29.39 13.83 4.28
CA GLY A 18 -28.26 14.75 4.50
C GLY A 18 -27.42 14.43 5.75
N ASP A 19 -27.61 13.25 6.36
CA ASP A 19 -26.65 12.71 7.32
C ASP A 19 -25.52 12.08 6.53
N VAL A 20 -24.27 12.52 6.75
CA VAL A 20 -23.11 11.84 6.23
C VAL A 20 -22.92 10.57 7.06
N ALA A 21 -23.72 9.54 6.78
CA ALA A 21 -23.43 8.21 7.28
C ALA A 21 -21.95 7.94 6.93
N SER A 22 -21.12 7.76 7.96
CA SER A 22 -19.69 7.53 7.84
C SER A 22 -19.49 6.13 7.24
N ALA A 23 -19.88 5.97 5.98
CA ALA A 23 -19.52 4.86 5.15
C ALA A 23 -18.00 4.94 5.07
N SER A 24 -17.34 4.05 5.81
CA SER A 24 -15.90 3.81 5.80
C SER A 24 -15.47 3.43 4.38
N SER A 25 -15.38 4.43 3.50
CA SER A 25 -14.98 4.33 2.10
C SER A 25 -13.46 4.41 1.97
N GLY A 26 -12.76 3.79 2.92
CA GLY A 26 -11.32 3.60 2.81
C GLY A 26 -11.00 2.47 1.84
N TRP A 27 -9.78 2.50 1.32
CA TRP A 27 -9.28 1.41 0.52
C TRP A 27 -8.98 0.22 1.43
N HIS A 28 -9.41 -0.97 0.99
CA HIS A 28 -8.97 -2.21 1.60
C HIS A 28 -7.69 -2.64 0.90
N ALA A 29 -6.58 -2.63 1.65
CA ALA A 29 -5.31 -3.09 1.17
C ALA A 29 -4.73 -4.14 2.13
N ARG A 30 -3.78 -4.92 1.61
CA ARG A 30 -2.96 -5.80 2.42
C ARG A 30 -1.58 -5.85 1.80
N LEU A 31 -0.54 -5.87 2.62
CA LEU A 31 0.82 -6.05 2.18
C LEU A 31 1.48 -7.12 3.05
N ASP A 32 1.95 -8.19 2.42
CA ASP A 32 2.76 -9.22 3.08
C ASP A 32 4.21 -9.09 2.56
N LEU A 33 5.13 -8.83 3.48
CA LEU A 33 6.55 -8.72 3.25
C LEU A 33 7.31 -9.63 4.20
N ALA A 34 8.29 -10.36 3.67
CA ALA A 34 9.26 -11.06 4.49
C ALA A 34 10.65 -10.88 3.89
N PHE A 35 11.64 -10.80 4.76
CA PHE A 35 13.05 -10.63 4.41
C PHE A 35 13.87 -11.74 5.03
N ALA A 36 14.97 -12.09 4.38
CA ALA A 36 15.94 -13.04 4.89
C ALA A 36 17.35 -12.48 4.73
N GLU A 37 18.23 -12.84 5.65
CA GLU A 37 19.65 -12.59 5.51
C GLU A 37 20.26 -13.63 4.55
N ARG A 38 21.07 -13.16 3.61
CA ARG A 38 21.82 -13.99 2.68
C ARG A 38 23.23 -13.44 2.55
N GLY A 39 24.18 -14.11 3.22
CA GLY A 39 25.54 -13.59 3.35
C GLY A 39 25.51 -12.29 4.15
N ASN A 40 26.05 -11.21 3.59
CA ASN A 40 26.07 -9.89 4.24
C ASN A 40 24.98 -8.94 3.72
N ALA A 41 23.90 -9.48 3.14
CA ALA A 41 22.81 -8.70 2.58
C ALA A 41 21.45 -9.23 3.03
N THR A 42 20.52 -8.33 3.28
CA THR A 42 19.11 -8.67 3.49
C THR A 42 18.40 -8.65 2.14
N ILE A 43 17.60 -9.68 1.86
CA ILE A 43 16.86 -9.82 0.60
C ILE A 43 15.36 -10.03 0.87
N PRO A 44 14.46 -9.50 0.03
CA PRO A 44 13.04 -9.80 0.11
C PRO A 44 12.78 -11.23 -0.37
N VAL A 45 12.12 -12.04 0.46
CA VAL A 45 11.74 -13.44 0.16
C VAL A 45 10.24 -13.62 -0.02
N VAL A 46 9.42 -12.72 0.53
CA VAL A 46 7.98 -12.64 0.26
C VAL A 46 7.63 -11.20 -0.13
N ARG A 47 6.83 -11.08 -1.18
CA ARG A 47 6.27 -9.80 -1.63
C ARG A 47 4.93 -10.02 -2.32
N SER A 48 3.84 -9.82 -1.59
CA SER A 48 2.49 -9.84 -2.15
C SER A 48 1.66 -8.68 -1.63
N HIS A 49 0.78 -8.15 -2.47
CA HIS A 49 -0.11 -7.08 -2.10
C HIS A 49 -1.52 -7.31 -2.63
N ARG A 50 -2.53 -6.82 -1.90
CA ARG A 50 -3.90 -6.66 -2.37
C ARG A 50 -4.31 -5.20 -2.26
N GLY A 51 -5.21 -4.77 -3.14
CA GLY A 51 -5.63 -3.39 -3.21
C GLY A 51 -4.53 -2.46 -3.73
N PRO A 52 -4.58 -1.16 -3.39
CA PRO A 52 -3.73 -0.15 -4.01
C PRO A 52 -2.29 -0.06 -3.43
N LEU A 53 -1.97 -0.72 -2.31
CA LEU A 53 -0.61 -0.71 -1.74
C LEU A 53 0.45 -1.23 -2.73
N ARG A 54 1.55 -0.50 -2.85
CA ARG A 54 2.71 -0.86 -3.68
C ARG A 54 4.00 -0.76 -2.86
N VAL A 55 5.04 -1.42 -3.34
CA VAL A 55 6.38 -1.39 -2.74
C VAL A 55 7.41 -1.04 -3.81
N GLN A 56 8.31 -0.12 -3.49
CA GLN A 56 9.40 0.23 -4.39
C GLN A 56 10.53 -0.81 -4.30
N LYS A 57 11.48 -0.76 -5.23
CA LYS A 57 12.70 -1.55 -5.13
C LYS A 57 13.42 -1.17 -3.83
N GLY A 58 13.72 -2.15 -2.97
CA GLY A 58 14.48 -1.89 -1.75
C GLY A 58 15.94 -1.58 -2.04
N PHE A 59 16.59 -0.94 -1.08
CA PHE A 59 17.93 -0.35 -1.21
C PHE A 59 18.64 -0.31 0.15
N THR A 60 19.94 -0.02 0.14
CA THR A 60 20.82 -0.07 1.32
C THR A 60 21.74 1.16 1.36
N PRO A 61 21.22 2.36 1.72
CA PRO A 61 21.99 3.60 1.61
C PRO A 61 23.17 3.66 2.58
N GLU A 62 23.07 3.02 3.74
CA GLU A 62 24.11 2.94 4.79
C GLU A 62 25.08 1.77 4.56
N GLY A 63 24.88 0.99 3.50
CA GLY A 63 25.71 -0.15 3.14
C GLY A 63 25.09 -1.52 3.47
N PRO A 64 25.85 -2.61 3.23
CA PRO A 64 25.38 -3.97 3.46
C PRO A 64 24.99 -4.20 4.94
N GLY A 65 23.86 -4.87 5.17
CA GLY A 65 23.37 -5.19 6.52
C GLY A 65 22.18 -4.35 6.99
N LEU A 66 21.91 -3.19 6.38
CA LEU A 66 20.70 -2.40 6.66
C LEU A 66 19.84 -2.23 5.42
N TRP A 67 18.66 -2.87 5.43
CA TRP A 67 17.73 -2.85 4.30
C TRP A 67 16.61 -1.84 4.48
N HIS A 68 16.41 -1.02 3.46
CA HIS A 68 15.37 -0.01 3.40
C HIS A 68 14.29 -0.42 2.41
N GLN A 69 13.03 -0.35 2.85
CA GLN A 69 11.85 -0.64 2.04
C GLN A 69 10.90 0.54 2.07
N VAL A 70 10.49 1.02 0.90
CA VAL A 70 9.46 2.05 0.76
C VAL A 70 8.15 1.41 0.35
N VAL A 71 7.09 1.75 1.10
CA VAL A 71 5.69 1.38 0.83
C VAL A 71 4.95 2.62 0.34
N VAL A 72 4.14 2.47 -0.71
CA VAL A 72 3.40 3.55 -1.36
C VAL A 72 1.92 3.20 -1.40
N HIS A 73 1.06 4.10 -0.94
CA HIS A 73 -0.39 4.03 -1.11
C HIS A 73 -0.86 5.14 -2.06
N PRO A 74 -1.37 4.81 -3.26
CA PRO A 74 -1.74 5.81 -4.26
C PRO A 74 -3.20 6.31 -4.12
N PRO A 75 -3.49 7.60 -4.46
CA PRO A 75 -2.58 8.71 -4.71
C PRO A 75 -2.64 9.78 -3.60
N GLY A 76 -1.60 9.87 -2.76
CA GLY A 76 -1.39 11.01 -1.85
C GLY A 76 -0.93 10.65 -0.44
N GLY A 77 -1.01 9.37 -0.05
CA GLY A 77 -0.64 8.92 1.29
C GLY A 77 -1.65 7.93 1.86
N ILE A 78 -1.50 7.61 3.15
CA ILE A 78 -2.52 6.87 3.90
C ILE A 78 -3.63 7.86 4.26
N ALA A 79 -4.86 7.58 3.83
CA ALA A 79 -6.01 8.40 4.17
C ALA A 79 -6.68 7.86 5.44
N SER A 80 -7.34 8.75 6.18
CA SER A 80 -8.21 8.33 7.28
C SER A 80 -9.34 7.46 6.73
N GLY A 81 -9.53 6.28 7.33
CA GLY A 81 -10.52 5.29 6.90
C GLY A 81 -9.95 4.11 6.11
N ASP A 82 -8.71 4.18 5.62
CA ASP A 82 -8.06 3.03 4.97
C ASP A 82 -7.90 1.86 5.95
N GLN A 83 -8.18 0.65 5.46
CA GLN A 83 -7.93 -0.59 6.19
C GLN A 83 -6.73 -1.29 5.55
N LEU A 84 -5.61 -1.35 6.27
CA LEU A 84 -4.30 -1.84 5.80
C LEU A 84 -3.84 -3.10 6.53
#